data_AF-U2FIQ8-F1
#
_entry.id   AF-U2FIQ8-F1
#
_cell.length_a   1.000
_cell.length_b   1.000
_cell.length_c   1.000
_cell.angle_alpha   90.00
_cell.angle_beta   90.00
_cell.angle_gamma   90.00
#
_symmetry.space_group_name_H-M   'P 1'
#
loop_
_entity.id
_entity.type
_entity.pdbx_description
1 polymer ?
#
loop_
_entity_poly.entity_id
_entity_poly.type
_entity_poly.pdbx_seq_one_letter_code
_entity_poly.pdbx_strand_id
1 'polypeptide(L)'
;MVYSLKTINQYIKTIIEKEYKNIAIYRHIRFNKNWVREKELKNILMTQQFKVSQLNTVSRSINYPVEQFKIKEIEFENDLDLVKHLYKEEMGLLDEYENLYKTILTIELDDDHDRAYFRQMLKTQKLHVYRIKQLMNNQKININDHRTKELKEFTRFFKTNWEKHKINCNELKPVRKRANNNQTHISELSFISTHEAKSVFLDRDRLLVVERKNKQKAYPIEMLTFNEIINDTIDGLPIVITHCPLSGKTNVFKRILNNKRVLQFGSTGLIRNSNSVLYDDKTETLWQQGTGEAIVGYYVSNQLTMIPSQIIDFKTYKTEYKEGLILARTT
;
A
#
# COMPACT_ATOMS: atom_id res chain seq x y z
N MET A 1 38.22 -33.24 3.79
CA MET A 1 38.27 -32.59 5.13
C MET A 1 36.88 -32.83 5.70
N VAL A 2 36.74 -33.93 6.44
CA VAL A 2 35.46 -34.42 6.95
C VAL A 2 34.93 -33.37 7.93
N TYR A 3 33.81 -32.71 7.59
CA TYR A 3 33.19 -31.78 8.53
C TYR A 3 32.59 -32.60 9.67
N SER A 4 32.85 -32.19 10.91
CA SER A 4 32.26 -32.85 12.08
C SER A 4 30.73 -32.79 12.04
N LEU A 5 30.06 -33.82 12.59
CA LEU A 5 28.61 -33.89 12.81
C LEU A 5 28.05 -32.58 13.43
N LYS A 6 28.86 -31.90 14.25
CA LYS A 6 28.57 -30.62 14.88
C LYS A 6 28.38 -29.47 13.88
N THR A 7 29.18 -29.41 12.82
CA THR A 7 29.07 -28.37 11.79
C THR A 7 27.80 -28.56 10.96
N ILE A 8 27.47 -29.80 10.64
CA ILE A 8 26.27 -30.18 9.88
C ILE A 8 25.01 -29.82 10.68
N ASN A 9 24.98 -30.19 11.97
CA ASN A 9 23.88 -29.83 12.87
C ASN A 9 23.71 -28.31 13.03
N GLN A 10 24.80 -27.54 13.00
CA GLN A 10 24.73 -26.07 13.05
C GLN A 10 24.12 -25.47 11.76
N TYR A 11 24.44 -26.03 10.59
CA TYR A 11 23.81 -25.62 9.33
C TYR A 11 22.33 -25.97 9.32
N ILE A 12 21.97 -27.21 9.68
CA ILE A 12 20.58 -27.68 9.79
C ILE A 12 19.79 -26.79 10.73
N LYS A 13 20.34 -26.46 11.90
CA LYS A 13 19.76 -25.52 12.86
C LYS A 13 19.47 -24.15 12.25
N THR A 14 20.42 -23.59 11.48
CA THR A 14 20.26 -22.28 10.83
C THR A 14 19.08 -22.28 9.84
N ILE A 15 18.88 -23.37 9.11
CA ILE A 15 17.76 -23.50 8.16
C ILE A 15 16.45 -23.66 8.90
N ILE A 16 16.41 -24.53 9.91
CA ILE A 16 15.22 -24.72 10.74
C ILE A 16 14.80 -23.36 11.32
N GLU A 17 15.74 -22.58 11.87
CA GLU A 17 15.45 -21.24 12.39
C GLU A 17 14.87 -20.29 11.33
N LYS A 18 15.37 -20.32 10.09
CA LYS A 18 14.90 -19.45 9.01
C LYS A 18 13.55 -19.90 8.44
N GLU A 19 13.39 -21.20 8.23
CA GLU A 19 12.14 -21.80 7.80
C GLU A 19 11.02 -21.51 8.80
N TYR A 20 11.26 -21.74 10.10
CA TYR A 20 10.25 -21.45 11.13
C TYR A 20 9.91 -19.96 11.25
N LYS A 21 10.82 -19.05 10.90
CA LYS A 21 10.52 -17.61 10.85
C LYS A 21 9.60 -17.23 9.68
N ASN A 22 9.59 -18.04 8.62
CA ASN A 22 8.84 -17.84 7.37
C ASN A 22 7.60 -18.75 7.26
N ILE A 23 7.51 -19.79 8.11
CA ILE A 23 6.32 -20.63 8.26
C ILE A 23 5.22 -19.78 8.91
N ALA A 24 4.20 -19.50 8.13
CA ALA A 24 2.96 -18.88 8.58
C ALA A 24 1.76 -19.74 8.19
N ILE A 25 0.75 -19.76 9.05
CA ILE A 25 -0.58 -20.22 8.68
C ILE A 25 -1.21 -19.09 7.88
N TYR A 26 -1.32 -19.32 6.58
CA TYR A 26 -1.94 -18.38 5.66
C TYR A 26 -3.44 -18.60 5.61
N ARG A 27 -4.21 -17.64 6.12
CA ARG A 27 -5.67 -17.62 6.00
C ARG A 27 -6.09 -16.59 4.96
N HIS A 28 -7.05 -16.93 4.11
CA HIS A 28 -7.66 -16.00 3.18
C HIS A 28 -9.07 -15.65 3.67
N ILE A 29 -9.42 -14.37 3.60
CA ILE A 29 -10.70 -13.86 4.12
C ILE A 29 -11.83 -14.06 3.11
N ARG A 30 -11.53 -14.02 1.80
CA ARG A 30 -12.48 -14.27 0.71
C ARG A 30 -11.81 -14.89 -0.51
N PHE A 31 -12.36 -15.99 -1.00
CA PHE A 31 -12.04 -16.47 -2.35
C PHE A 31 -12.60 -15.52 -3.40
N ASN A 32 -11.77 -15.16 -4.37
CA ASN A 32 -12.31 -14.53 -5.58
C ASN A 32 -13.01 -15.61 -6.41
N LYS A 33 -14.34 -15.52 -6.58
CA LYS A 33 -15.14 -16.53 -7.31
C LYS A 33 -14.70 -16.75 -8.77
N ASN A 34 -13.90 -15.84 -9.34
CA ASN A 34 -13.35 -15.94 -10.68
C ASN A 34 -11.90 -16.47 -10.71
N TRP A 35 -11.39 -16.99 -9.59
CA TRP A 35 -10.02 -17.47 -9.50
C TRP A 35 -9.91 -18.90 -10.04
N VAL A 36 -9.59 -18.99 -11.34
CA VAL A 36 -9.54 -20.22 -12.16
C VAL A 36 -8.60 -21.32 -11.60
N ARG A 37 -7.76 -21.05 -10.59
CA ARG A 37 -6.70 -21.96 -10.12
C ARG A 37 -6.69 -22.25 -8.62
N GLU A 38 -7.87 -22.22 -7.98
CA GLU A 38 -8.09 -22.57 -6.56
C GLU A 38 -7.31 -23.82 -6.11
N LYS A 39 -7.36 -24.87 -6.94
CA LYS A 39 -6.69 -26.15 -6.71
C LYS A 39 -5.15 -26.02 -6.60
N GLU A 40 -4.53 -25.13 -7.35
CA GLU A 40 -3.07 -25.02 -7.42
C GLU A 40 -2.49 -24.22 -6.25
N LEU A 41 -3.17 -23.17 -5.78
CA LEU A 41 -2.81 -22.49 -4.52
C LEU A 41 -3.09 -23.37 -3.31
N LYS A 42 -4.21 -24.10 -3.29
CA LYS A 42 -4.47 -25.11 -2.26
C LYS A 42 -3.34 -26.15 -2.20
N ASN A 43 -2.84 -26.62 -3.35
CA ASN A 43 -1.69 -27.51 -3.40
C ASN A 43 -0.40 -26.88 -2.87
N ILE A 44 -0.12 -25.61 -3.21
CA ILE A 44 1.04 -24.89 -2.67
C ILE A 44 0.94 -24.78 -1.15
N LEU A 45 -0.21 -24.34 -0.63
CA LEU A 45 -0.44 -24.20 0.81
C LEU A 45 -0.35 -25.54 1.56
N MET A 46 -0.95 -26.62 1.02
CA MET A 46 -0.83 -27.97 1.58
C MET A 46 0.63 -28.44 1.59
N THR A 47 1.41 -28.14 0.55
CA THR A 47 2.82 -28.56 0.51
C THR A 47 3.68 -27.72 1.45
N GLN A 48 3.35 -26.45 1.72
CA GLN A 48 3.99 -25.67 2.78
C GLN A 48 3.70 -26.25 4.17
N GLN A 49 2.46 -26.67 4.44
CA GLN A 49 2.12 -27.38 5.69
C GLN A 49 2.88 -28.70 5.82
N PHE A 50 3.09 -29.41 4.71
CA PHE A 50 3.90 -30.63 4.69
C PHE A 50 5.37 -30.37 5.01
N LYS A 51 5.96 -29.26 4.55
CA LYS A 51 7.34 -28.85 4.94
C LYS A 51 7.48 -28.69 6.45
N VAL A 52 6.49 -28.13 7.14
CA VAL A 52 6.48 -28.01 8.61
C VAL A 52 6.61 -29.39 9.26
N SER A 53 5.91 -30.40 8.74
CA SER A 53 6.00 -31.79 9.23
C SER A 53 7.39 -32.40 9.00
N GLN A 54 7.99 -32.16 7.83
CA GLN A 54 9.35 -32.63 7.53
C GLN A 54 10.40 -31.96 8.42
N LEU A 55 10.29 -30.65 8.65
CA LEU A 55 11.20 -29.89 9.51
C LEU A 55 11.12 -30.33 10.97
N ASN A 56 9.92 -30.65 11.48
CA ASN A 56 9.76 -31.24 12.82
C ASN A 56 10.49 -32.59 12.94
N THR A 57 10.45 -33.42 11.89
CA THR A 57 11.15 -34.71 11.87
C THR A 57 12.68 -34.52 11.94
N VAL A 58 13.22 -33.57 11.18
CA VAL A 58 14.67 -33.27 11.18
C VAL A 58 15.10 -32.58 12.48
N SER A 59 14.30 -31.68 13.03
CA SER A 59 14.56 -31.04 14.32
C SER A 59 14.73 -32.09 15.43
N ARG A 60 13.88 -33.13 15.44
CA ARG A 60 13.98 -34.23 16.40
C ARG A 60 15.26 -35.06 16.22
N SER A 61 15.69 -35.32 14.97
CA SER A 61 16.90 -36.11 14.73
C SER A 61 18.18 -35.39 15.19
N ILE A 62 18.18 -34.05 15.22
CA ILE A 62 19.31 -33.25 15.71
C ILE A 62 19.12 -32.70 17.14
N ASN A 63 18.07 -33.14 17.84
CA ASN A 63 17.71 -32.69 19.19
C ASN A 63 17.62 -31.14 19.32
N TYR A 64 17.01 -30.49 18.32
CA TYR A 64 16.87 -29.04 18.28
C TYR A 64 15.43 -28.59 18.60
N PRO A 65 15.17 -27.90 19.73
CA PRO A 65 13.83 -27.52 20.13
C PRO A 65 13.26 -26.42 19.21
N VAL A 66 12.17 -26.75 18.54
CA VAL A 66 11.47 -25.86 17.59
C VAL A 66 10.22 -25.22 18.18
N GLU A 67 9.80 -25.65 19.37
CA GLU A 67 8.64 -25.14 20.11
C GLU A 67 8.79 -23.66 20.50
N GLN A 68 10.03 -23.14 20.50
CA GLN A 68 10.34 -21.73 20.70
C GLN A 68 9.90 -20.83 19.53
N PHE A 69 9.66 -21.38 18.34
CA PHE A 69 9.24 -20.61 17.18
C PHE A 69 7.71 -20.55 17.10
N LYS A 70 7.16 -19.33 17.24
CA LYS A 70 5.73 -19.08 17.04
C LYS A 70 5.40 -19.06 15.55
N ILE A 71 4.54 -19.97 15.11
CA ILE A 71 3.93 -19.90 13.78
C ILE A 71 3.06 -18.63 13.71
N LYS A 72 3.31 -17.79 12.72
CA LYS A 72 2.53 -16.56 12.52
C LYS A 72 1.23 -16.89 11.78
N GLU A 73 0.10 -16.32 12.21
CA GLU A 73 -1.09 -16.30 11.35
C GLU A 73 -1.04 -15.01 10.52
N ILE A 74 -1.09 -15.17 9.19
CA ILE A 74 -1.10 -14.03 8.27
C ILE A 74 -2.38 -14.13 7.45
N GLU A 75 -3.19 -13.09 7.55
CA GLU A 75 -4.45 -12.97 6.84
C GLU A 75 -4.27 -12.15 5.56
N PHE A 76 -4.80 -12.66 4.46
CA PHE A 76 -4.84 -11.95 3.18
C PHE A 76 -6.28 -11.67 2.76
N GLU A 77 -6.52 -10.44 2.28
CA GLU A 77 -7.83 -10.02 1.79
C GLU A 77 -8.22 -10.75 0.49
N ASN A 78 -7.26 -11.21 -0.31
CA ASN A 78 -7.49 -11.95 -1.56
C ASN A 78 -6.31 -12.85 -1.98
N ASP A 79 -6.57 -13.73 -2.94
CA ASP A 79 -5.61 -14.73 -3.44
C ASP A 79 -4.36 -14.12 -4.10
N LEU A 80 -4.47 -12.93 -4.70
CA LEU A 80 -3.36 -12.28 -5.39
C LEU A 80 -2.31 -11.76 -4.41
N ASP A 81 -2.74 -11.14 -3.32
CA ASP A 81 -1.84 -10.64 -2.28
C ASP A 81 -1.09 -11.80 -1.61
N LEU A 82 -1.78 -12.93 -1.40
CA LEU A 82 -1.17 -14.16 -0.94
C LEU A 82 -0.12 -14.68 -1.94
N VAL A 83 -0.45 -14.78 -3.25
CA VAL A 83 0.51 -15.26 -4.27
C VAL A 83 1.75 -14.37 -4.37
N LYS A 84 1.59 -13.04 -4.28
CA LYS A 84 2.71 -12.09 -4.30
C LYS A 84 3.59 -12.20 -3.05
N HIS A 85 2.97 -12.36 -1.88
CA HIS A 85 3.69 -12.60 -0.64
C HIS A 85 4.49 -13.91 -0.72
N LEU A 86 3.84 -15.00 -1.10
CA LEU A 86 4.48 -16.31 -1.29
C LEU A 86 5.63 -16.22 -2.30
N TYR A 87 5.48 -15.50 -3.40
CA TYR A 87 6.56 -15.32 -4.37
C TYR A 87 7.77 -14.64 -3.76
N LYS A 88 7.58 -13.54 -3.02
CA LYS A 88 8.67 -12.80 -2.40
C LYS A 88 9.43 -13.64 -1.37
N GLU A 89 8.69 -14.33 -0.49
CA GLU A 89 9.27 -15.16 0.57
C GLU A 89 9.99 -16.39 -0.01
N GLU A 90 9.35 -17.13 -0.92
CA GLU A 90 9.91 -18.37 -1.48
C GLU A 90 11.08 -18.12 -2.44
N MET A 91 11.07 -17.00 -3.17
CA MET A 91 12.23 -16.58 -3.97
C MET A 91 13.40 -16.16 -3.08
N GLY A 92 13.14 -15.45 -1.98
CA GLY A 92 14.19 -15.04 -1.03
C GLY A 92 14.89 -16.24 -0.38
N LEU A 93 14.19 -17.37 -0.25
CA LEU A 93 14.74 -18.61 0.29
C LEU A 93 15.47 -19.47 -0.76
N LEU A 94 15.16 -19.36 -2.05
CA LEU A 94 15.69 -20.28 -3.06
C LEU A 94 17.23 -20.27 -3.14
N ASP A 95 17.83 -19.08 -3.14
CA ASP A 95 19.29 -18.93 -3.17
C ASP A 95 19.95 -19.53 -1.92
N GLU A 96 19.28 -19.47 -0.77
CA GLU A 96 19.77 -20.06 0.47
C GLU A 96 19.73 -21.59 0.42
N TYR A 97 18.68 -22.18 -0.14
CA TYR A 97 18.58 -23.63 -0.36
C TYR A 97 19.64 -24.14 -1.34
N GLU A 98 19.91 -23.38 -2.40
CA GLU A 98 20.96 -23.72 -3.36
C GLU A 98 22.34 -23.65 -2.72
N ASN A 99 22.61 -22.60 -1.93
CA ASN A 99 23.87 -22.43 -1.22
C ASN A 99 24.08 -23.52 -0.15
N LEU A 100 23.02 -23.87 0.58
CA LEU A 100 23.03 -25.00 1.50
C LEU A 100 23.38 -26.30 0.77
N TYR A 101 22.66 -26.61 -0.31
CA TYR A 101 22.86 -27.86 -1.02
C TYR A 101 24.28 -27.96 -1.60
N LYS A 102 24.81 -26.85 -2.14
CA LYS A 102 26.21 -26.75 -2.57
C LYS A 102 27.19 -26.98 -1.41
N THR A 103 26.91 -26.40 -0.24
CA THR A 103 27.72 -26.60 0.97
C THR A 103 27.69 -28.06 1.42
N ILE A 104 26.53 -28.72 1.39
CA ILE A 104 26.40 -30.13 1.75
C ILE A 104 27.17 -31.03 0.79
N LEU A 105 27.21 -30.69 -0.51
CA LEU A 105 27.99 -31.44 -1.50
C LEU A 105 29.50 -31.36 -1.26
N THR A 106 29.99 -30.34 -0.55
CA THR A 106 31.42 -30.21 -0.20
C THR A 106 31.79 -30.92 1.09
N ILE A 107 30.82 -31.52 1.79
CA ILE A 107 31.01 -32.27 3.03
C ILE A 107 31.13 -33.78 2.73
N GLU A 108 32.11 -34.44 3.32
CA GLU A 108 32.13 -35.91 3.44
C GLU A 108 31.07 -36.32 4.46
N LEU A 109 29.93 -36.83 3.97
CA LEU A 109 28.87 -37.44 4.76
C LEU A 109 29.07 -38.96 4.78
N ASP A 110 28.91 -39.57 5.95
CA ASP A 110 29.05 -41.01 6.17
C ASP A 110 27.93 -41.85 5.52
N ASP A 111 26.78 -41.23 5.19
CA ASP A 111 25.61 -41.89 4.59
C ASP A 111 25.03 -41.09 3.40
N ASP A 112 24.65 -41.80 2.34
CA ASP A 112 23.97 -41.25 1.16
C ASP A 112 22.50 -40.85 1.46
N HIS A 113 21.92 -41.36 2.55
CA HIS A 113 20.54 -41.06 2.96
C HIS A 113 20.32 -39.57 3.28
N ASP A 114 21.26 -38.94 3.98
CA ASP A 114 21.19 -37.50 4.31
C ASP A 114 21.29 -36.63 3.06
N ARG A 115 22.18 -36.98 2.11
CA ARG A 115 22.28 -36.28 0.82
C ARG A 115 20.98 -36.39 0.03
N ALA A 116 20.36 -37.58 0.02
CA ALA A 116 19.09 -37.82 -0.66
C ALA A 116 17.97 -36.94 -0.06
N TYR A 117 17.94 -36.78 1.26
CA TYR A 117 16.99 -35.92 1.95
C TYR A 117 17.13 -34.44 1.51
N PHE A 118 18.33 -33.87 1.56
CA PHE A 118 18.54 -32.46 1.17
C PHE A 118 18.30 -32.20 -0.32
N ARG A 119 18.64 -33.18 -1.18
CA ARG A 119 18.29 -33.16 -2.61
C ARG A 119 16.78 -33.04 -2.80
N GLN A 120 16.01 -33.84 -2.07
CA GLN A 120 14.55 -33.83 -2.15
C GLN A 120 13.96 -32.51 -1.64
N MET A 121 14.55 -31.93 -0.60
CA MET A 121 14.15 -30.62 -0.06
C MET A 121 14.38 -29.50 -1.09
N LEU A 122 15.56 -29.42 -1.70
CA LEU A 122 15.86 -28.46 -2.76
C LEU A 122 14.95 -28.63 -3.99
N LYS A 123 14.71 -29.89 -4.40
CA LYS A 123 13.82 -30.19 -5.54
C LYS A 123 12.40 -29.70 -5.28
N THR A 124 11.90 -29.88 -4.06
CA THR A 124 10.59 -29.39 -3.63
C THR A 124 10.53 -27.86 -3.64
N GLN A 125 11.56 -27.20 -3.11
CA GLN A 125 11.66 -25.73 -3.12
C GLN A 125 11.67 -25.15 -4.53
N LYS A 126 12.45 -25.73 -5.45
CA LYS A 126 12.47 -25.34 -6.87
C LYS A 126 11.11 -25.50 -7.54
N LEU A 127 10.42 -26.60 -7.26
CA LEU A 127 9.08 -26.86 -7.79
C LEU A 127 8.05 -25.84 -7.27
N HIS A 128 8.14 -25.43 -6.01
CA HIS A 128 7.27 -24.40 -5.43
C HIS A 128 7.46 -23.06 -6.13
N VAL A 129 8.70 -22.60 -6.21
CA VAL A 129 9.04 -21.34 -6.89
C VAL A 129 8.56 -21.37 -8.34
N TYR A 130 8.76 -22.49 -9.05
CA TYR A 130 8.26 -22.65 -10.41
C TYR A 130 6.73 -22.55 -10.50
N ARG A 131 5.99 -23.24 -9.63
CA ARG A 131 4.52 -23.18 -9.60
C ARG A 131 4.00 -21.78 -9.26
N ILE A 132 4.64 -21.08 -8.32
CA ILE A 132 4.29 -19.70 -7.99
C ILE A 132 4.58 -18.76 -9.18
N LYS A 133 5.70 -18.94 -9.88
CA LYS A 133 6.00 -18.21 -11.14
C LYS A 133 4.95 -18.49 -12.22
N GLN A 134 4.48 -19.73 -12.34
CA GLN A 134 3.40 -20.08 -13.28
C GLN A 134 2.07 -19.43 -12.91
N LEU A 135 1.75 -19.31 -11.61
CA LEU A 135 0.59 -18.55 -11.14
C LEU A 135 0.72 -17.05 -11.45
N MET A 136 1.93 -16.49 -11.37
CA MET A 136 2.19 -15.09 -11.73
C MET A 136 2.09 -14.84 -13.24
N ASN A 137 2.70 -15.69 -14.07
CA ASN A 137 2.77 -15.49 -15.52
C ASN A 137 1.42 -15.69 -16.24
N ASN A 138 0.59 -16.62 -15.78
CA ASN A 138 -0.63 -17.00 -16.50
C ASN A 138 -1.85 -16.09 -16.21
N GLN A 139 -1.71 -15.09 -15.35
CA GLN A 139 -2.78 -14.13 -15.03
C GLN A 139 -2.72 -12.82 -15.87
N LYS A 140 -1.81 -12.69 -16.85
CA LYS A 140 -1.47 -11.36 -17.44
C LYS A 140 -1.17 -10.33 -16.33
N ILE A 141 -0.53 -10.75 -15.23
CA ILE A 141 -0.03 -9.81 -14.21
C ILE A 141 1.15 -9.08 -14.86
N ASN A 142 0.95 -7.82 -15.21
CA ASN A 142 1.99 -6.98 -15.77
C ASN A 142 2.88 -6.48 -14.61
N ILE A 143 3.94 -7.23 -14.31
CA ILE A 143 4.98 -6.91 -13.32
C ILE A 143 6.00 -5.87 -13.81
N ASN A 144 5.78 -5.28 -14.99
CA ASN A 144 6.62 -4.19 -15.44
C ASN A 144 6.12 -2.90 -14.81
N ASP A 145 6.78 -2.49 -13.73
CA ASP A 145 6.75 -1.11 -13.28
C ASP A 145 7.19 -0.19 -14.44
N HIS A 146 6.20 0.35 -15.14
CA HIS A 146 6.34 1.17 -16.35
C HIS A 146 6.76 2.62 -16.06
N ARG A 147 7.08 2.96 -14.82
CA ARG A 147 7.61 4.28 -14.50
C ARG A 147 8.93 4.52 -15.25
N THR A 148 9.14 5.74 -15.74
CA THR A 148 10.47 6.18 -16.22
C THR A 148 11.51 6.08 -15.10
N LYS A 149 12.80 6.05 -15.44
CA LYS A 149 13.89 6.06 -14.45
C LYS A 149 13.78 7.25 -13.49
N GLU A 150 13.47 8.43 -14.02
CA GLU A 150 13.22 9.65 -13.25
C GLU A 150 12.06 9.47 -12.26
N LEU A 151 10.93 8.93 -12.74
CA LEU A 151 9.76 8.74 -11.90
C LEU A 151 10.03 7.68 -10.82
N LYS A 152 10.78 6.61 -11.13
CA LYS A 152 11.22 5.61 -10.13
C LYS A 152 12.08 6.23 -9.04
N GLU A 153 13.02 7.10 -9.40
CA GLU A 153 13.86 7.81 -8.44
C GLU A 153 13.04 8.76 -7.56
N PHE A 154 12.17 9.55 -8.18
CA PHE A 154 11.33 10.50 -7.46
C PHE A 154 10.36 9.81 -6.50
N THR A 155 9.77 8.69 -6.91
CA THR A 155 8.79 7.92 -6.13
C THR A 155 9.40 6.72 -5.41
N ARG A 156 10.73 6.71 -5.18
CA ARG A 156 11.44 5.58 -4.56
C ARG A 156 10.96 5.20 -3.15
N PHE A 157 10.37 6.15 -2.43
CA PHE A 157 9.82 5.95 -1.09
C PHE A 157 8.31 5.74 -1.08
N PHE A 158 7.65 5.77 -2.24
CA PHE A 158 6.22 5.53 -2.34
C PHE A 158 5.97 4.03 -2.26
N LYS A 159 5.02 3.63 -1.43
CA LYS A 159 4.49 2.27 -1.26
C LYS A 159 3.32 1.96 -2.20
N THR A 160 2.99 2.90 -3.09
CA THR A 160 1.98 2.74 -4.15
C THR A 160 2.18 1.45 -4.94
N ASN A 161 1.08 0.74 -5.21
CA ASN A 161 1.10 -0.40 -6.12
C ASN A 161 1.09 0.06 -7.59
N TRP A 162 2.28 0.30 -8.14
CA TRP A 162 2.49 0.79 -9.51
C TRP A 162 2.15 -0.21 -10.62
N GLU A 163 1.87 -1.48 -10.28
CA GLU A 163 1.44 -2.48 -11.27
C GLU A 163 -0.02 -2.29 -11.69
N LYS A 164 -0.85 -1.72 -10.80
CA LYS A 164 -2.25 -1.38 -11.11
C LYS A 164 -2.31 0.07 -11.56
N HIS A 165 -2.59 0.31 -12.83
CA HIS A 165 -2.75 1.66 -13.38
C HIS A 165 -3.78 1.67 -14.50
N LYS A 166 -4.46 2.81 -14.65
CA LYS A 166 -5.38 3.10 -15.76
C LYS A 166 -4.76 4.02 -16.82
N ILE A 167 -3.59 4.60 -16.50
CA ILE A 167 -2.88 5.57 -17.32
C ILE A 167 -1.48 5.07 -17.63
N ASN A 168 -0.83 5.65 -18.64
CA ASN A 168 0.59 5.45 -18.80
C ASN A 168 1.32 6.24 -17.70
N CYS A 169 2.14 5.56 -16.88
CA CYS A 169 2.85 6.21 -15.78
C CYS A 169 3.77 7.35 -16.24
N ASN A 170 4.19 7.36 -17.51
CA ASN A 170 5.02 8.43 -18.08
C ASN A 170 4.27 9.78 -18.21
N GLU A 171 2.94 9.76 -18.12
CA GLU A 171 2.09 10.96 -18.04
C GLU A 171 2.25 11.70 -16.70
N LEU A 172 2.74 11.02 -15.65
CA LEU A 172 2.97 11.61 -14.33
C LEU A 172 4.30 12.38 -14.34
N LYS A 173 4.23 13.68 -14.08
CA LYS A 173 5.40 14.56 -14.04
C LYS A 173 5.68 15.02 -12.61
N PRO A 174 6.89 14.78 -12.08
CA PRO A 174 7.31 15.38 -10.82
C PRO A 174 7.44 16.89 -10.92
N VAL A 175 6.92 17.62 -9.93
CA VAL A 175 7.05 19.10 -9.87
C VAL A 175 7.61 19.55 -8.53
N ARG A 176 7.18 18.92 -7.43
CA ARG A 176 7.66 19.22 -6.07
C ARG A 176 7.80 17.93 -5.29
N LYS A 177 8.83 17.79 -4.43
CA LYS A 177 8.94 16.60 -3.59
C LYS A 177 7.74 16.51 -2.63
N ARG A 178 7.23 15.29 -2.42
CA ARG A 178 6.27 15.00 -1.34
C ARG A 178 6.94 15.36 -0.01
N ALA A 179 6.19 16.01 0.90
CA ALA A 179 6.67 16.20 2.27
C ALA A 179 6.89 14.83 2.94
N ASN A 180 8.09 14.57 3.44
CA ASN A 180 8.52 13.26 3.94
C ASN A 180 7.71 12.73 5.15
N ASN A 181 6.86 13.56 5.75
CA ASN A 181 6.29 13.32 7.08
C ASN A 181 4.76 13.21 7.09
N ASN A 182 4.11 12.98 5.95
CA ASN A 182 2.65 13.18 5.78
C ASN A 182 2.18 14.60 6.19
N GLN A 183 3.10 15.56 6.28
CA GLN A 183 2.88 16.95 6.75
C GLN A 183 2.14 17.84 5.74
N THR A 184 1.59 17.29 4.66
CA THR A 184 0.65 18.04 3.79
C THR A 184 -0.77 18.09 4.39
N HIS A 185 -0.90 17.89 5.71
CA HIS A 185 -2.14 18.01 6.45
C HIS A 185 -1.95 19.05 7.53
N ILE A 186 -2.77 20.10 7.49
CA ILE A 186 -3.06 20.87 8.69
C ILE A 186 -3.60 19.86 9.70
N SER A 187 -2.83 19.56 10.75
CA SER A 187 -3.15 18.51 11.73
C SER A 187 -4.39 18.86 12.55
N GLU A 188 -4.63 20.16 12.76
CA GLU A 188 -5.78 20.68 13.48
C GLU A 188 -6.37 21.86 12.73
N LEU A 189 -7.61 21.71 12.25
CA LEU A 189 -8.34 22.77 11.57
C LEU A 189 -9.06 23.62 12.62
N SER A 190 -8.67 24.89 12.75
CA SER A 190 -9.41 25.88 13.52
C SER A 190 -10.35 26.68 12.62
N PHE A 191 -11.53 26.96 13.12
CA PHE A 191 -12.54 27.73 12.40
C PHE A 191 -12.95 28.92 13.26
N ILE A 192 -13.14 30.06 12.61
CA ILE A 192 -13.69 31.28 13.21
C ILE A 192 -15.09 31.54 12.66
N SER A 193 -15.90 32.24 13.45
CA SER A 193 -17.23 32.67 13.02
C SER A 193 -17.17 33.72 11.90
N THR A 194 -18.24 33.85 11.13
CA THR A 194 -18.43 34.95 10.18
C THR A 194 -18.27 36.33 10.83
N HIS A 195 -18.63 36.48 12.11
CA HIS A 195 -18.46 37.73 12.84
C HIS A 195 -16.99 38.07 13.07
N GLU A 196 -16.22 37.14 13.64
CA GLU A 196 -14.78 37.31 13.90
C GLU A 196 -13.99 37.53 12.60
N ALA A 197 -14.36 36.82 11.54
CA ALA A 197 -13.73 36.90 10.23
C ALA A 197 -13.74 38.31 9.62
N LYS A 198 -14.65 39.20 10.03
CA LYS A 198 -14.71 40.59 9.55
C LYS A 198 -13.43 41.40 9.85
N SER A 199 -12.70 41.00 10.88
CA SER A 199 -11.43 41.65 11.26
C SER A 199 -10.20 41.08 10.55
N VAL A 200 -10.34 39.92 9.90
CA VAL A 200 -9.22 39.13 9.35
C VAL A 200 -9.26 39.06 7.83
N PHE A 201 -10.45 39.11 7.22
CA PHE A 201 -10.66 38.95 5.79
C PHE A 201 -11.10 40.26 5.12
N LEU A 202 -10.57 40.52 3.93
CA LEU A 202 -11.03 41.61 3.08
C LEU A 202 -12.27 41.16 2.31
N ASP A 203 -13.15 42.11 1.97
CA ASP A 203 -14.40 41.83 1.23
C ASP A 203 -14.18 41.07 -0.09
N ARG A 204 -13.03 41.26 -0.73
CA ARG A 204 -12.63 40.61 -1.99
C ARG A 204 -12.00 39.23 -1.82
N ASP A 205 -11.73 38.79 -0.58
CA ASP A 205 -11.06 37.52 -0.33
C ASP A 205 -11.95 36.37 -0.81
N ARG A 206 -11.37 35.44 -1.58
CA ARG A 206 -12.12 34.34 -2.21
C ARG A 206 -12.19 33.15 -1.28
N LEU A 207 -13.39 32.63 -1.09
CA LEU A 207 -13.67 31.50 -0.21
C LEU A 207 -14.33 30.38 -1.01
N LEU A 208 -13.79 29.17 -0.91
CA LEU A 208 -14.52 27.97 -1.29
C LEU A 208 -15.54 27.66 -0.18
N VAL A 209 -16.82 27.62 -0.51
CA VAL A 209 -17.91 27.33 0.41
C VAL A 209 -18.42 25.92 0.17
N VAL A 210 -18.52 25.16 1.25
CA VAL A 210 -19.15 23.84 1.28
C VAL A 210 -20.36 23.91 2.22
N GLU A 211 -21.52 23.62 1.67
CA GLU A 211 -22.77 23.61 2.40
C GLU A 211 -23.32 22.19 2.48
N ARG A 212 -23.72 21.77 3.67
CA ARG A 212 -24.40 20.50 3.88
C ARG A 212 -25.41 20.62 5.00
N LYS A 213 -26.68 20.36 4.67
CA LYS A 213 -27.82 20.63 5.55
C LYS A 213 -27.75 22.09 6.01
N ASN A 214 -27.76 22.33 7.32
CA ASN A 214 -27.72 23.68 7.91
C ASN A 214 -26.31 24.06 8.41
N LYS A 215 -25.25 23.42 7.91
CA LYS A 215 -23.86 23.75 8.26
C LYS A 215 -23.11 24.21 7.02
N GLN A 216 -22.45 25.35 7.15
CA GLN A 216 -21.64 25.94 6.09
C GLN A 216 -20.22 26.19 6.61
N LYS A 217 -19.25 25.64 5.87
CA LYS A 217 -17.84 25.89 6.10
C LYS A 217 -17.22 26.53 4.88
N ALA A 218 -16.39 27.54 5.09
CA ALA A 218 -15.64 28.21 4.04
C ALA A 218 -14.13 28.00 4.23
N TYR A 219 -13.43 27.89 3.12
CA TYR A 219 -12.00 27.64 3.05
C TYR A 219 -11.38 28.72 2.16
N PRO A 220 -10.57 29.64 2.71
CA PRO A 220 -9.92 30.67 1.92
C PRO A 220 -9.07 30.05 0.80
N ILE A 221 -9.24 30.53 -0.43
CA ILE A 221 -8.49 30.02 -1.59
C ILE A 221 -6.98 30.18 -1.36
N GLU A 222 -6.57 31.29 -0.75
CA GLU A 222 -5.17 31.52 -0.37
C GLU A 222 -4.62 30.39 0.52
N MET A 223 -5.34 30.00 1.57
CA MET A 223 -4.93 28.88 2.43
C MET A 223 -4.90 27.56 1.66
N LEU A 224 -5.85 27.35 0.75
CA LEU A 224 -5.87 26.19 -0.12
C LEU A 224 -4.73 26.20 -1.14
N THR A 225 -4.23 27.36 -1.55
CA THR A 225 -3.04 27.47 -2.41
C THR A 225 -1.79 26.97 -1.70
N PHE A 226 -1.62 27.25 -0.41
CA PHE A 226 -0.47 26.76 0.37
C PHE A 226 -0.58 25.29 0.75
N ASN A 227 -1.75 24.86 1.24
CA ASN A 227 -1.94 23.51 1.77
C ASN A 227 -2.30 22.49 0.69
N GLU A 228 -2.89 22.94 -0.42
CA GLU A 228 -3.48 22.17 -1.53
C GLU A 228 -4.60 21.19 -1.14
N ILE A 229 -4.55 20.59 0.04
CA ILE A 229 -5.45 19.52 0.47
C ILE A 229 -5.81 19.71 1.94
N ILE A 230 -7.10 19.68 2.24
CA ILE A 230 -7.65 19.74 3.59
C ILE A 230 -8.58 18.56 3.79
N ASN A 231 -8.26 17.70 4.76
CA ASN A 231 -9.14 16.62 5.20
C ASN A 231 -10.00 17.14 6.36
N ASP A 232 -11.28 17.42 6.11
CA ASP A 232 -12.22 17.94 7.13
C ASP A 232 -13.41 16.99 7.32
N THR A 233 -14.30 17.36 8.24
CA THR A 233 -15.62 16.78 8.46
C THR A 233 -16.67 17.90 8.55
N ILE A 234 -17.73 17.78 7.76
CA ILE A 234 -18.89 18.69 7.81
C ILE A 234 -20.17 17.91 8.11
N ASP A 235 -20.84 18.26 9.21
CA ASP A 235 -22.03 17.56 9.69
C ASP A 235 -21.83 16.02 9.80
N GLY A 236 -20.67 15.60 10.32
CA GLY A 236 -20.29 14.20 10.46
C GLY A 236 -19.89 13.48 9.15
N LEU A 237 -19.93 14.15 7.99
CA LEU A 237 -19.45 13.59 6.72
C LEU A 237 -17.98 13.94 6.51
N PRO A 238 -17.07 12.95 6.40
CA PRO A 238 -15.68 13.16 6.03
C PRO A 238 -15.55 13.66 4.59
N ILE A 239 -14.92 14.82 4.43
CA ILE A 239 -14.71 15.48 3.13
C ILE A 239 -13.23 15.79 2.90
N VAL A 240 -12.81 15.83 1.65
CA VAL A 240 -11.51 16.38 1.24
C VAL A 240 -11.76 17.58 0.37
N ILE A 241 -11.14 18.70 0.71
CA ILE A 241 -11.06 19.89 -0.13
C ILE A 241 -9.70 19.84 -0.81
N THR A 242 -9.69 20.08 -2.12
CA THR A 242 -8.47 20.00 -2.92
C THR A 242 -8.39 21.21 -3.84
N HIS A 243 -7.22 21.81 -3.96
CA HIS A 243 -6.94 22.93 -4.82
C HIS A 243 -5.62 22.70 -5.55
N CYS A 244 -5.64 22.88 -6.87
CA CYS A 244 -4.45 22.79 -7.71
C CYS A 244 -4.01 24.21 -8.11
N PRO A 245 -2.91 24.74 -7.54
CA PRO A 245 -2.45 26.10 -7.82
C PRO A 245 -2.16 26.35 -9.32
N LEU A 246 -1.72 25.32 -10.03
CA LEU A 246 -1.37 25.42 -11.46
C LEU A 246 -2.58 25.54 -12.37
N SER A 247 -3.70 24.89 -12.04
CA SER A 247 -4.92 24.92 -12.88
C SER A 247 -6.02 25.82 -12.31
N GLY A 248 -5.87 26.31 -11.08
CA GLY A 248 -6.89 27.04 -10.33
C GLY A 248 -8.12 26.19 -9.94
N LYS A 249 -8.15 24.90 -10.32
CA LYS A 249 -9.29 24.01 -10.05
C LYS A 249 -9.36 23.66 -8.58
N THR A 250 -10.56 23.78 -8.03
CA THR A 250 -10.88 23.43 -6.65
C THR A 250 -12.03 22.44 -6.64
N ASN A 251 -11.86 21.31 -5.95
CA ASN A 251 -12.87 20.26 -5.88
C ASN A 251 -13.03 19.79 -4.44
N VAL A 252 -14.25 19.35 -4.13
CA VAL A 252 -14.59 18.75 -2.84
C VAL A 252 -15.12 17.35 -3.09
N PHE A 253 -14.63 16.38 -2.33
CA PHE A 253 -15.07 14.99 -2.44
C PHE A 253 -15.42 14.40 -1.09
N LYS A 254 -16.33 13.42 -1.09
CA LYS A 254 -16.49 12.50 0.05
C LYS A 254 -15.22 11.67 0.20
N ARG A 255 -14.73 11.54 1.44
CA ARG A 255 -13.60 10.64 1.75
C ARG A 255 -14.01 9.21 2.08
N ILE A 256 -15.31 8.92 2.02
CA ILE A 256 -15.82 7.56 2.26
C ILE A 256 -15.81 6.79 0.95
N LEU A 257 -14.92 5.80 0.85
CA LEU A 257 -14.88 4.88 -0.27
C LEU A 257 -15.76 3.65 0.01
N ASN A 258 -16.61 3.29 -0.97
CA ASN A 258 -17.48 2.10 -0.94
C ASN A 258 -18.29 1.94 0.36
N ASN A 259 -18.70 3.07 0.97
CA ASN A 259 -19.46 3.16 2.22
C ASN A 259 -18.81 2.46 3.44
N LYS A 260 -17.50 2.22 3.44
CA LYS A 260 -16.83 1.44 4.49
C LYS A 260 -15.57 2.08 5.06
N ARG A 261 -14.81 2.79 4.24
CA ARG A 261 -13.48 3.30 4.63
C ARG A 261 -13.40 4.80 4.45
N VAL A 262 -13.00 5.50 5.51
CA VAL A 262 -12.60 6.90 5.43
C VAL A 262 -11.13 6.96 5.04
N LEU A 263 -10.83 7.61 3.91
CA LEU A 263 -9.47 7.84 3.43
C LEU A 263 -8.94 9.17 3.98
N GLN A 264 -7.64 9.28 4.24
CA GLN A 264 -6.99 10.59 4.32
C GLN A 264 -6.15 10.82 3.07
N PHE A 265 -6.23 12.03 2.51
CA PHE A 265 -5.58 12.36 1.24
C PHE A 265 -4.46 13.36 1.43
N GLY A 266 -3.33 13.16 0.75
CA GLY A 266 -2.24 14.13 0.66
C GLY A 266 -1.69 14.37 -0.73
N SER A 267 -0.75 15.31 -0.85
CA SER A 267 -0.24 15.75 -2.15
C SER A 267 0.99 14.95 -2.52
N THR A 268 0.98 14.37 -3.73
CA THR A 268 2.11 13.57 -4.22
C THR A 268 3.26 14.45 -4.70
N GLY A 269 2.94 15.70 -5.09
CA GLY A 269 3.84 16.56 -5.86
C GLY A 269 4.04 16.14 -7.32
N LEU A 270 3.26 15.16 -7.79
CA LEU A 270 3.11 14.80 -9.19
C LEU A 270 1.95 15.56 -9.82
N ILE A 271 2.07 15.84 -11.12
CA ILE A 271 0.98 16.37 -11.95
C ILE A 271 0.70 15.47 -13.13
N ARG A 272 -0.53 15.56 -13.64
CA ARG A 272 -0.97 14.99 -14.92
C ARG A 272 -2.03 15.90 -15.52
N ASN A 273 -1.91 16.19 -16.81
CA ASN A 273 -2.82 17.11 -17.53
C ASN A 273 -2.93 18.49 -16.82
N SER A 274 -1.77 19.02 -16.38
CA SER A 274 -1.67 20.27 -15.61
C SER A 274 -2.52 20.29 -14.33
N ASN A 275 -2.84 19.13 -13.79
CA ASN A 275 -3.67 18.97 -12.61
C ASN A 275 -2.98 18.08 -11.57
N SER A 276 -3.14 18.41 -10.30
CA SER A 276 -2.47 17.72 -9.18
C SER A 276 -2.91 16.25 -9.08
N VAL A 277 -1.98 15.41 -8.63
CA VAL A 277 -2.26 14.03 -8.27
C VAL A 277 -2.19 13.88 -6.74
N LEU A 278 -3.24 13.33 -6.15
CA LEU A 278 -3.37 13.10 -4.73
C LEU A 278 -2.95 11.66 -4.39
N TYR A 279 -2.64 11.36 -3.13
CA TYR A 279 -2.52 9.98 -2.64
C TYR A 279 -3.40 9.76 -1.41
N ASP A 280 -3.87 8.53 -1.16
CA ASP A 280 -4.43 8.15 0.15
C ASP A 280 -3.37 7.58 1.10
N ASP A 281 -3.47 7.88 2.39
CA ASP A 281 -2.47 7.55 3.42
C ASP A 281 -2.27 6.03 3.66
N LYS A 282 -3.28 5.21 3.38
CA LYS A 282 -3.26 3.78 3.72
C LYS A 282 -2.71 2.90 2.62
N THR A 283 -3.10 3.16 1.37
CA THR A 283 -2.72 2.33 0.22
C THR A 283 -1.78 3.05 -0.74
N GLU A 284 -1.60 4.35 -0.55
CA GLU A 284 -0.92 5.25 -1.47
C GLU A 284 -1.41 5.09 -2.92
N THR A 285 -2.71 4.83 -3.09
CA THR A 285 -3.33 4.93 -4.42
C THR A 285 -3.29 6.38 -4.85
N LEU A 286 -2.94 6.63 -6.11
CA LEU A 286 -2.88 7.93 -6.73
C LEU A 286 -4.23 8.28 -7.37
N TRP A 287 -4.72 9.49 -7.08
CA TRP A 287 -6.02 9.98 -7.50
C TRP A 287 -5.88 11.27 -8.31
N GLN A 288 -6.52 11.34 -9.47
CA GLN A 288 -6.57 12.57 -10.27
C GLN A 288 -7.45 13.60 -9.56
N GLN A 289 -6.88 14.74 -9.12
CA GLN A 289 -7.61 15.75 -8.34
C GLN A 289 -8.86 16.28 -9.06
N GLY A 290 -8.75 16.48 -10.37
CA GLY A 290 -9.80 17.06 -11.21
C GLY A 290 -11.06 16.20 -11.31
N THR A 291 -10.91 14.87 -11.31
CA THR A 291 -12.01 13.92 -11.57
C THR A 291 -12.37 13.06 -10.35
N GLY A 292 -11.50 13.01 -9.34
CA GLY A 292 -11.61 12.11 -8.21
C GLY A 292 -11.36 10.64 -8.58
N GLU A 293 -10.80 10.36 -9.75
CA GLU A 293 -10.56 8.99 -10.23
C GLU A 293 -9.25 8.42 -9.70
N ALA A 294 -9.28 7.17 -9.24
CA ALA A 294 -8.06 6.42 -8.91
C ALA A 294 -7.35 5.96 -10.20
N ILE A 295 -6.14 6.47 -10.42
CA ILE A 295 -5.38 6.30 -11.67
C ILE A 295 -4.22 5.31 -11.56
N VAL A 296 -3.63 5.15 -10.38
CA VAL A 296 -2.54 4.18 -10.09
C VAL A 296 -2.67 3.68 -8.66
N GLY A 297 -2.54 2.38 -8.40
CA GLY A 297 -2.59 1.80 -7.05
C GLY A 297 -3.76 0.85 -6.81
N TYR A 298 -4.03 0.57 -5.54
CA TYR A 298 -4.99 -0.46 -5.13
C TYR A 298 -6.43 -0.15 -5.53
N TYR A 299 -6.83 1.13 -5.45
CA TYR A 299 -8.21 1.54 -5.70
C TYR A 299 -8.50 1.93 -7.15
N VAL A 300 -7.63 1.60 -8.12
CA VAL A 300 -7.93 1.80 -9.56
C VAL A 300 -9.32 1.24 -9.90
N SER A 301 -10.01 1.94 -10.82
CA SER A 301 -11.43 1.74 -11.19
C SER A 301 -12.46 2.28 -10.19
N ASN A 302 -12.03 2.89 -9.08
CA ASN A 302 -12.92 3.65 -8.21
C ASN A 302 -12.88 5.15 -8.56
N GLN A 303 -13.96 5.84 -8.24
CA GLN A 303 -14.08 7.29 -8.37
C GLN A 303 -14.71 7.88 -7.10
N LEU A 304 -14.14 8.97 -6.60
CA LEU A 304 -14.66 9.69 -5.45
C LEU A 304 -15.96 10.42 -5.81
N THR A 305 -16.91 10.43 -4.88
CA THR A 305 -18.14 11.20 -5.04
C THR A 305 -17.87 12.67 -4.78
N MET A 306 -18.09 13.50 -5.79
CA MET A 306 -17.97 14.95 -5.68
C MET A 306 -19.06 15.53 -4.78
N ILE A 307 -18.72 16.59 -4.03
CA ILE A 307 -19.64 17.37 -3.21
C ILE A 307 -19.76 18.75 -3.86
N PRO A 308 -21.00 19.24 -4.09
CA PRO A 308 -21.21 20.60 -4.56
C PRO A 308 -20.52 21.62 -3.66
N SER A 309 -19.85 22.57 -4.28
CA SER A 309 -19.18 23.69 -3.61
C SER A 309 -19.14 24.86 -4.57
N GLN A 310 -18.99 26.06 -4.03
CA GLN A 310 -18.92 27.29 -4.81
C GLN A 310 -17.78 28.17 -4.33
N ILE A 311 -17.24 29.02 -5.20
CA ILE A 311 -16.26 30.03 -4.81
C ILE A 311 -16.94 31.39 -4.90
N ILE A 312 -17.06 32.05 -3.75
CA ILE A 312 -17.62 33.40 -3.63
C ILE A 312 -16.65 34.30 -2.88
N ASP A 313 -16.85 35.62 -2.94
CA ASP A 313 -16.09 36.55 -2.13
C ASP A 313 -16.60 36.62 -0.69
N PHE A 314 -15.76 37.10 0.23
CA PHE A 314 -16.10 37.21 1.64
C PHE A 314 -17.27 38.17 1.87
N LYS A 315 -17.43 39.20 1.04
CA LYS A 315 -18.56 40.13 1.10
C LYS A 315 -19.91 39.41 0.90
N THR A 316 -19.98 38.53 -0.08
CA THR A 316 -21.15 37.69 -0.36
C THR A 316 -21.34 36.68 0.77
N TYR A 317 -20.25 35.98 1.15
CA TYR A 317 -20.30 34.98 2.21
C TYR A 317 -20.84 35.53 3.54
N LYS A 318 -20.34 36.68 4.01
CA LYS A 318 -20.76 37.27 5.29
C LYS A 318 -22.22 37.76 5.29
N THR A 319 -22.79 37.94 4.11
CA THR A 319 -24.19 38.35 3.92
C THR A 319 -25.11 37.13 3.91
N GLU A 320 -24.73 36.08 3.19
CA GLU A 320 -25.53 34.86 3.01
C GLU A 320 -25.42 33.88 4.18
N TYR A 321 -24.24 33.79 4.82
CA TYR A 321 -23.92 32.75 5.81
C TYR A 321 -23.52 33.36 7.17
N LYS A 322 -24.48 33.95 7.87
CA LYS A 322 -24.24 34.64 9.16
C LYS A 322 -23.70 33.72 10.26
N GLU A 323 -24.18 32.49 10.30
CA GLU A 323 -23.74 31.45 11.25
C GLU A 323 -22.68 30.51 10.66
N GLY A 324 -22.10 30.90 9.52
CA GLY A 324 -21.06 30.15 8.83
C GLY A 324 -19.73 30.13 9.59
N LEU A 325 -18.93 29.11 9.30
CA LEU A 325 -17.58 28.96 9.83
C LEU A 325 -16.56 29.13 8.71
N ILE A 326 -15.50 29.89 8.96
CA ILE A 326 -14.39 30.10 8.01
C ILE A 326 -13.12 29.50 8.61
N LEU A 327 -12.37 28.74 7.82
CA LEU A 327 -11.06 28.23 8.24
C LEU A 327 -10.16 29.41 8.63
N ALA A 328 -9.64 29.37 9.85
CA ALA A 328 -8.82 30.45 10.38
C ALA A 328 -7.46 30.48 9.67
N ARG A 329 -6.97 31.67 9.32
CA ARG A 329 -5.58 31.85 8.89
C ARG A 329 -4.68 31.52 10.10
N THR A 330 -3.83 30.50 9.97
CA THR A 330 -2.69 30.32 10.89
C THR A 330 -1.75 31.50 10.68
N THR A 331 -1.60 32.32 11.72
CA THR A 331 -0.58 33.37 11.83
C THR A 331 0.83 32.80 11.84
#